data_AF-A0A6A4TCH7-F1
#
_entry.id   AF-A0A6A4TCH7-F1
#
_cell.length_a   1.000
_cell.length_b   1.000
_cell.length_c   1.000
_cell.angle_alpha   90.00
_cell.angle_beta   90.00
_cell.angle_gamma   90.00
#
_symmetry.space_group_name_H-M   'P 1'
#
loop_
_entity.id
_entity.type
_entity.pdbx_description
1 polymer ?
#
loop_
_entity_poly.entity_id
_entity_poly.type
_entity_poly.pdbx_seq_one_letter_code
_entity_poly.pdbx_strand_id
1 'polypeptide(L)' 'MFKKFDEKENVSNCIQLKTSVIKDIKKELLRQFPDIESWLNHIMPKKDPVKIVRWYDFSFLISVSYALTFCVVDV' A
#
# COMPACT_ATOMS: atom_id res chain seq x y z
N MET A 1 -2.75 -16.66 0.81
CA MET A 1 -1.99 -15.61 1.51
C MET A 1 -2.63 -15.11 2.81
N PHE A 2 -3.95 -15.19 3.03
CA PHE A 2 -4.60 -14.59 4.22
C PHE A 2 -5.46 -15.55 5.05
N LYS A 3 -5.28 -16.86 4.91
CA LYS A 3 -6.20 -17.88 5.46
C LYS A 3 -6.31 -17.87 7.00
N LYS A 4 -5.38 -17.20 7.69
CA LYS A 4 -5.32 -17.03 9.16
C LYS A 4 -4.97 -15.59 9.56
N PHE A 5 -5.18 -14.60 8.70
CA PHE A 5 -4.85 -13.21 9.02
C PHE A 5 -5.92 -12.60 9.93
N ASP A 6 -5.53 -12.19 11.13
CA ASP A 6 -6.32 -11.40 12.06
C ASP A 6 -5.70 -10.00 12.19
N GLU A 7 -6.49 -8.96 11.93
CA GLU A 7 -6.03 -7.57 11.96
C GLU A 7 -5.48 -7.15 13.32
N LYS A 8 -5.99 -7.72 14.42
CA LYS A 8 -5.62 -7.33 15.79
C LYS A 8 -4.34 -8.02 16.24
N GLU A 9 -4.08 -9.22 15.75
CA GLU A 9 -2.92 -10.02 16.17
C GLU A 9 -1.74 -9.92 15.21
N ASN A 10 -1.97 -9.61 13.94
CA ASN A 10 -0.91 -9.71 12.93
C ASN A 10 -0.40 -8.36 12.44
N VAL A 11 -1.16 -7.27 12.62
CA VAL A 11 -0.69 -5.92 12.29
C VAL A 11 0.30 -5.45 13.36
N SER A 12 1.57 -5.36 12.97
CA SER A 12 2.64 -4.95 13.87
C SER A 12 2.82 -3.44 13.91
N ASN A 13 2.63 -2.75 12.77
CA ASN A 13 2.84 -1.31 12.70
C ASN A 13 2.09 -0.66 11.53
N CYS A 14 1.62 0.57 11.72
CA CYS A 14 1.03 1.41 10.69
C CYS A 14 1.85 2.69 10.53
N ILE A 15 2.49 2.89 9.38
CA ILE A 15 3.29 4.07 9.08
C ILE A 15 2.55 4.93 8.05
N GLN A 16 2.34 6.21 8.36
CA GLN A 16 1.88 7.17 7.37
C GLN A 16 3.04 7.64 6.49
N LEU A 17 2.85 7.56 5.18
CA LEU A 17 3.90 7.92 4.23
C LEU A 17 3.98 9.42 4.00
N LYS A 18 5.22 9.90 3.80
CA LYS A 18 5.50 11.26 3.31
C LYS A 18 5.24 11.35 1.81
N THR A 19 4.92 12.55 1.35
CA THR A 19 4.58 12.83 -0.05
C THR A 19 5.70 12.47 -1.05
N SER A 20 6.96 12.51 -0.63
CA SER A 20 8.10 12.06 -1.46
C SER A 20 8.05 10.57 -1.72
N VAL A 21 7.92 9.76 -0.67
CA VAL A 21 7.85 8.29 -0.75
C VAL A 21 6.64 7.83 -1.56
N ILE A 22 5.50 8.52 -1.40
CA ILE A 22 4.29 8.27 -2.21
C ILE A 22 4.57 8.46 -3.70
N LYS A 23 5.34 9.48 -4.09
CA LYS A 23 5.70 9.71 -5.50
C LYS A 23 6.60 8.60 -6.04
N ASP A 24 7.54 8.10 -5.24
CA ASP A 24 8.44 7.04 -5.64
C ASP A 24 7.71 5.70 -5.81
N ILE A 25 6.79 5.36 -4.89
CA ILE A 25 5.93 4.18 -5.02
C ILE A 25 5.06 4.26 -6.27
N LYS A 26 4.49 5.44 -6.58
CA LYS A 26 3.70 5.65 -7.79
C LYS A 26 4.52 5.42 -9.06
N LYS A 27 5.76 5.89 -9.10
CA LYS A 27 6.67 5.64 -10.23
C LYS A 27 6.98 4.16 -10.38
N GLU A 28 7.20 3.46 -9.28
CA GLU A 28 7.48 2.03 -9.31
C GLU A 28 6.26 1.20 -9.76
N LEU A 29 5.06 1.56 -9.29
CA LEU A 29 3.82 0.95 -9.76
C LEU A 29 3.59 1.18 -11.26
N LEU A 30 3.86 2.40 -11.76
CA LEU A 30 3.79 2.69 -13.20
C LEU A 30 4.84 1.91 -14.01
N ARG A 31 6.01 1.67 -13.43
CA ARG A 31 7.08 0.88 -14.07
C ARG A 31 6.70 -0.59 -14.20
N GLN A 32 6.06 -1.16 -13.17
CA GLN A 32 5.63 -2.56 -13.16
C GLN A 32 4.29 -2.78 -13.89
N PHE A 33 3.38 -1.80 -13.82
CA PHE A 33 2.04 -1.87 -14.37
C PHE A 33 1.74 -0.56 -15.14
N PRO A 34 2.22 -0.37 -16.37
CA PRO A 34 2.03 0.88 -17.11
C PRO A 34 0.55 1.26 -17.29
N ASP A 35 -0.35 0.27 -17.44
CA ASP A 35 -1.78 0.49 -17.66
C ASP A 35 -2.52 1.02 -16.40
N ILE A 36 -1.88 0.98 -15.23
CA ILE A 36 -2.49 1.42 -13.97
C ILE A 36 -2.58 2.95 -13.88
N GLU A 37 -1.90 3.70 -14.75
CA GLU A 37 -1.84 5.17 -14.70
C GLU A 37 -3.22 5.81 -14.60
N SER A 38 -4.17 5.32 -15.41
CA SER A 38 -5.55 5.80 -15.46
C SER A 38 -6.30 5.55 -14.13
N TRP A 39 -5.94 4.51 -13.39
CA TRP A 39 -6.56 4.12 -12.13
C TRP A 39 -5.82 4.68 -10.91
N LEU A 40 -4.56 5.09 -11.07
CA LEU A 40 -3.67 5.51 -9.98
C LEU A 40 -4.22 6.70 -9.18
N ASN A 41 -4.95 7.61 -9.84
CA ASN A 41 -5.58 8.75 -9.18
C ASN A 41 -6.86 8.37 -8.43
N HIS A 42 -7.57 7.34 -8.89
CA HIS A 42 -8.74 6.79 -8.20
C HIS A 42 -8.30 5.98 -6.97
N ILE A 43 -7.19 5.27 -7.11
CA ILE A 43 -6.66 4.33 -6.14
C ILE A 43 -5.81 5.02 -5.06
N MET A 44 -4.96 5.97 -5.46
CA MET A 44 -4.12 6.79 -4.57
C MET A 44 -4.37 8.28 -4.82
N PRO A 45 -5.54 8.81 -4.42
CA PRO A 45 -5.84 10.24 -4.50
C PRO A 45 -4.78 11.10 -3.80
N LYS A 46 -4.43 12.23 -4.42
CA LYS A 46 -3.35 13.13 -3.94
C LYS A 46 -3.65 13.80 -2.59
N LYS A 47 -4.93 13.93 -2.23
CA LYS A 47 -5.37 14.58 -0.99
C LYS A 47 -5.37 13.65 0.21
N ASP A 48 -5.33 12.35 -0.03
CA ASP A 48 -5.59 11.37 0.99
C ASP A 48 -4.30 10.83 1.60
N PRO A 49 -4.26 10.65 2.94
CA PRO A 49 -3.10 10.09 3.60
C PRO A 49 -2.93 8.62 3.20
N VAL A 50 -1.76 8.29 2.68
CA VAL A 50 -1.39 6.91 2.36
C VAL A 50 -0.66 6.31 3.55
N LYS A 51 -1.08 5.11 3.97
CA LYS A 51 -0.46 4.38 5.08
C LYS A 51 0.08 3.05 4.59
N ILE A 52 1.27 2.70 5.07
CA ILE A 52 1.78 1.33 4.99
C ILE A 52 1.46 0.62 6.29
N VAL A 53 0.75 -0.49 6.16
CA VAL A 53 0.51 -1.45 7.23
C VAL A 53 1.53 -2.56 7.09
N ARG A 54 2.35 -2.74 8.13
CA ARG A 54 3.28 -3.86 8.24
C ARG A 54 2.63 -4.94 9.09
N TRP A 55 2.59 -6.15 8.54
CA TRP A 55 2.24 -7.35 9.28
C TRP A 55 3.31 -8.40 9.03
N TYR A 56 3.76 -9.07 10.10
CA TYR A 56 4.94 -9.94 10.08
C TYR A 56 6.21 -9.23 9.53
N ASP A 57 7.38 -9.88 9.58
CA ASP A 57 8.68 -9.22 9.30
C ASP A 57 8.85 -8.71 7.85
N PHE A 58 8.09 -9.21 6.87
CA PHE A 58 8.39 -8.99 5.44
C PHE A 58 7.20 -8.58 4.55
N SER A 59 5.97 -8.51 5.06
CA SER A 59 4.80 -8.16 4.23
C SER A 59 4.32 -6.74 4.47
N PHE A 60 4.11 -5.98 3.39
CA PHE A 60 3.63 -4.61 3.45
C PHE A 60 2.36 -4.41 2.63
N LEU A 61 1.38 -3.73 3.23
CA LEU A 61 0.14 -3.33 2.58
C LEU A 61 0.01 -1.82 2.52
N ILE A 62 -0.48 -1.34 1.39
CA ILE A 62 -0.80 0.06 1.17
C ILE A 62 -2.31 0.23 1.37
N SER A 63 -2.67 1.05 2.35
CA SER A 63 -4.04 1.50 2.57
C SER A 63 -4.18 2.98 2.22
N VAL A 64 -5.24 3.30 1.48
CA VAL A 64 -5.59 4.67 1.11
C VAL A 64 -7.06 4.90 1.48
N SER A 65 -7.32 5.91 2.32
CA SER A 65 -8.66 6.34 2.71
C SER A 65 -9.65 5.20 2.92
N TYR A 66 -9.32 4.31 3.87
CA TYR A 66 -10.16 3.21 4.36
C TYR A 66 -10.32 2.02 3.41
N ALA A 67 -9.75 2.06 2.21
CA ALA A 67 -9.66 0.92 1.31
C ALA A 67 -8.27 0.26 1.39
N LEU A 68 -8.26 -1.08 1.35
CA LEU A 68 -7.04 -1.88 1.16
C LEU A 68 -6.79 -1.97 -0.34
N THR A 69 -5.62 -1.51 -0.76
CA THR A 69 -5.41 -1.18 -2.17
C THR A 69 -4.39 -2.08 -2.85
N PHE A 70 -3.24 -2.27 -2.22
CA PHE A 70 -2.18 -3.13 -2.75
C PHE A 70 -1.50 -3.89 -1.61
N CYS A 71 -1.24 -5.17 -1.86
CA CYS A 71 -0.40 -6.01 -1.03
C CYS A 71 0.83 -6.38 -1.85
N VAL A 72 2.01 -6.03 -1.37
CA VAL A 72 3.26 -6.54 -1.94
C VAL A 72 3.82 -7.54 -0.96
N VAL A 73 4.11 -8.73 -1.49
CA VAL A 73 4.76 -9.80 -0.74
C VAL A 73 6.08 -10.06 -1.44
N ASP A 74 7.19 -9.80 -0.75
CA ASP A 74 8.48 -10.38 -1.14
C ASP A 74 8.34 -11.90 -1.02
N VAL A 75 8.43 -12.61 -2.14
CA VAL A 75 8.44 -14.09 -2.22
C VAL A 75 9.87 -14.58 -2.25
#